data_AF-A0A914BAB2-F1
#
_entry.id   AF-A0A914BAB2-F1
#
_cell.length_a   1.000
_cell.length_b   1.000
_cell.length_c   1.000
_cell.angle_alpha   90.00
_cell.angle_beta   90.00
_cell.angle_gamma   90.00
#
_symmetry.space_group_name_H-M   'P 1'
#
loop_
_entity.id
_entity.type
_entity.pdbx_description
1 polymer ?
#
loop_
_entity_poly.entity_id
_entity_poly.type
_entity_poly.pdbx_seq_one_letter_code
_entity_poly.pdbx_strand_id
1 'polypeptide(L)'
;MARGLQYIHEQKYQHGDVKSPNMVITLDDSLKICDFGTARHWEVTVSTNSHRGSWAWMAPEAIGNPETNAKPKVTPKSDVFSFAVVVWELLTGKEPFPGKYPLDMLKAVVIERRRPEIPTECSEPLRDLLTECWDHDHTKRPSMDEILSRPEPVPVLKHIALYDYAAQAKDELSFQEGETLDVIRNNTGTGWWFARSTKTGQEGYVPSSYIRRARDIDTEK
;
A
#
# COMPACT_ATOMS: atom_id res chain seq x y z
N MET A 1 -9.77 -1.40 -4.59
CA MET A 1 -9.28 -2.79 -4.39
C MET A 1 -9.71 -3.37 -3.04
N ALA A 2 -9.27 -2.80 -1.90
CA ALA A 2 -9.52 -3.39 -0.58
C ALA A 2 -11.02 -3.68 -0.28
N ARG A 3 -11.91 -2.71 -0.55
CA ARG A 3 -13.37 -2.88 -0.43
C ARG A 3 -13.94 -4.02 -1.28
N GLY A 4 -13.36 -4.28 -2.45
CA GLY A 4 -13.80 -5.38 -3.32
C GLY A 4 -13.44 -6.75 -2.74
N LEU A 5 -12.24 -6.90 -2.19
CA LEU A 5 -11.83 -8.14 -1.52
C LEU A 5 -12.58 -8.36 -0.20
N GLN A 6 -12.82 -7.29 0.57
CA GLN A 6 -13.68 -7.33 1.75
C GLN A 6 -15.04 -7.95 1.40
N TYR A 7 -15.71 -7.41 0.38
CA TYR A 7 -16.99 -7.93 -0.08
C TYR A 7 -16.93 -9.42 -0.44
N ILE A 8 -15.89 -9.86 -1.17
CA ILE A 8 -15.70 -11.28 -1.51
C ILE A 8 -15.57 -12.14 -0.25
N HIS A 9 -14.78 -11.69 0.73
CA HIS A 9 -14.56 -12.40 1.99
C HIS A 9 -15.81 -12.44 2.87
N GLU A 10 -16.61 -11.37 2.91
CA GLU A 10 -17.91 -11.32 3.58
C GLU A 10 -18.90 -12.32 2.99
N GLN A 11 -18.85 -12.55 1.67
CA GLN A 11 -19.63 -13.61 1.01
C GLN A 11 -19.10 -15.02 1.31
N LYS A 12 -18.07 -15.17 2.16
CA LYS A 12 -17.40 -16.44 2.51
C LYS A 12 -16.63 -17.06 1.33
N TYR A 13 -16.24 -16.25 0.37
CA TYR A 13 -15.37 -16.65 -0.74
C TYR A 13 -13.97 -16.11 -0.53
N GLN A 14 -13.01 -16.77 -1.16
CA GLN A 14 -11.70 -16.21 -1.47
C GLN A 14 -11.58 -16.09 -2.99
N HIS A 15 -10.82 -15.10 -3.46
CA HIS A 15 -10.59 -14.91 -4.88
C HIS A 15 -9.57 -15.93 -5.42
N GLY A 16 -8.44 -16.07 -4.74
CA GLY A 16 -7.41 -17.06 -5.04
C GLY A 16 -6.52 -16.76 -6.25
N ASP A 17 -6.67 -15.61 -6.88
CA ASP A 17 -5.84 -15.14 -8.00
C ASP A 17 -5.82 -13.61 -8.07
N VAL A 18 -5.58 -12.97 -6.93
CA VAL A 18 -5.45 -11.52 -6.84
C VAL A 18 -4.11 -11.11 -7.47
N LYS A 19 -4.16 -10.30 -8.53
CA LYS A 19 -2.99 -9.79 -9.25
C LYS A 19 -3.35 -8.55 -10.05
N SER A 20 -2.35 -7.74 -10.42
CA SER A 20 -2.57 -6.50 -11.17
C SER A 20 -3.32 -6.71 -12.50
N PRO A 21 -3.10 -7.79 -13.30
CA PRO A 21 -3.92 -8.07 -14.48
C PRO A 21 -5.42 -8.31 -14.22
N ASN A 22 -5.79 -8.69 -13.00
CA ASN A 22 -7.18 -8.96 -12.60
C ASN A 22 -7.83 -7.72 -11.95
N MET A 23 -7.19 -6.55 -12.07
CA MET A 23 -7.70 -5.25 -11.66
C MET A 23 -8.01 -4.43 -12.91
N VAL A 24 -9.30 -4.19 -13.18
CA VAL A 24 -9.76 -3.45 -14.36
C VAL A 24 -10.23 -2.07 -13.95
N ILE A 25 -9.73 -1.04 -14.63
CA ILE A 25 -10.22 0.33 -14.52
C ILE A 25 -11.35 0.50 -15.53
N THR A 26 -12.50 0.96 -15.06
CA THR A 26 -13.66 1.23 -15.93
C THR A 26 -13.73 2.69 -16.34
N LEU A 27 -14.62 3.04 -17.27
CA LEU A 27 -14.73 4.40 -17.84
C LEU A 27 -15.10 5.49 -16.83
N ASP A 28 -15.61 5.11 -15.66
CA ASP A 28 -15.94 6.02 -14.55
C ASP A 28 -14.79 6.16 -13.53
N ASP A 29 -13.57 5.77 -13.92
CA ASP A 29 -12.38 5.71 -13.07
C ASP A 29 -12.50 4.78 -11.85
N SER A 30 -13.53 3.92 -11.78
CA SER A 30 -13.62 2.89 -10.75
C SER A 30 -12.78 1.66 -11.08
N LEU A 31 -12.08 1.13 -10.06
CA LEU A 31 -11.36 -0.14 -10.13
C LEU A 31 -12.27 -1.30 -9.72
N LYS A 32 -12.39 -2.31 -10.57
CA LYS A 32 -13.14 -3.54 -10.34
C LYS A 32 -12.21 -4.76 -10.37
N ILE A 33 -12.51 -5.73 -9.51
CA ILE A 33 -11.82 -7.02 -9.46
C ILE A 33 -12.50 -7.97 -10.44
N CYS A 34 -11.74 -8.67 -11.27
CA CYS A 34 -12.25 -9.63 -12.26
C CYS A 34 -11.52 -10.98 -12.19
N ASP A 35 -11.95 -11.92 -13.04
CA ASP A 35 -11.44 -13.30 -13.13
C ASP A 35 -11.64 -14.16 -11.87
N PHE A 36 -12.89 -14.56 -11.66
CA PHE A 36 -13.29 -15.44 -10.55
C PHE A 36 -13.10 -16.93 -10.86
N GLY A 37 -12.32 -17.29 -11.89
CA GLY A 37 -12.12 -18.70 -12.30
C GLY A 37 -11.47 -19.57 -11.21
N THR A 38 -10.76 -18.96 -10.28
CA THR A 38 -10.15 -19.61 -9.11
C THR A 38 -10.91 -19.39 -7.81
N ALA A 39 -11.96 -18.58 -7.84
CA ALA A 39 -12.71 -18.18 -6.66
C ALA A 39 -13.50 -19.36 -6.10
N ARG A 40 -13.55 -19.46 -4.77
CA ARG A 40 -14.19 -20.59 -4.10
C ARG A 40 -14.61 -20.25 -2.68
N HIS A 41 -15.59 -20.98 -2.18
CA HIS A 41 -15.99 -20.89 -0.79
C HIS A 41 -14.80 -21.30 0.09
N TRP A 42 -14.46 -20.48 1.09
CA TRP A 42 -13.26 -20.62 1.92
C TRP A 42 -13.16 -21.92 2.73
N GLU A 43 -14.26 -22.66 2.90
CA GLU A 43 -14.26 -24.00 3.53
C GLU A 43 -13.78 -25.11 2.57
N VAL A 44 -13.81 -24.86 1.27
CA VAL A 44 -13.42 -25.83 0.23
C VAL A 44 -11.91 -25.74 0.01
N THR A 45 -11.17 -26.58 0.75
CA THR A 45 -9.70 -26.65 0.69
C THR A 45 -9.23 -27.69 -0.34
N VAL A 46 -9.56 -27.51 -1.62
CA VAL A 46 -9.06 -28.41 -2.68
C VAL A 46 -7.73 -27.88 -3.21
N SER A 47 -6.74 -28.77 -3.37
CA SER A 47 -5.45 -28.42 -3.99
C SER A 47 -5.67 -28.12 -5.47
N THR A 48 -5.66 -26.85 -5.84
CA THR A 48 -5.72 -26.45 -7.25
C THR A 48 -4.33 -26.56 -7.86
N ASN A 49 -4.14 -27.53 -8.77
CA ASN A 49 -2.92 -27.73 -9.57
C ASN A 49 -2.74 -26.67 -10.69
N SER A 50 -3.45 -25.54 -10.63
CA SER A 50 -3.50 -24.55 -11.70
C SER A 50 -2.66 -23.30 -11.36
N HIS A 51 -1.39 -23.49 -11.01
CA HIS A 51 -0.42 -22.39 -10.81
C HIS A 51 0.04 -21.74 -12.12
N ARG A 52 -0.85 -21.58 -13.12
CA ARG A 52 -0.45 -21.09 -14.44
C ARG A 52 -0.20 -19.57 -14.41
N GLY A 53 1.03 -19.19 -14.09
CA GLY A 53 1.56 -17.83 -14.35
C GLY A 53 1.42 -16.80 -13.24
N SER A 54 0.73 -17.09 -12.13
CA SER A 54 0.49 -16.09 -11.06
C SER A 54 1.49 -16.13 -9.89
N TRP A 55 2.59 -16.89 -9.99
CA TRP A 55 3.52 -17.17 -8.87
C TRP A 55 4.04 -15.92 -8.16
N ALA A 56 4.24 -14.81 -8.87
CA ALA A 56 4.83 -13.59 -8.32
C ALA A 56 3.93 -12.92 -7.26
N TRP A 57 2.62 -13.16 -7.30
CA TRP A 57 1.63 -12.63 -6.35
C TRP A 57 1.26 -13.63 -5.25
N MET A 58 1.70 -14.88 -5.35
CA MET A 58 1.19 -15.95 -4.49
C MET A 58 1.79 -15.91 -3.08
N ALA A 59 0.92 -16.10 -2.10
CA ALA A 59 1.31 -16.30 -0.72
C ALA A 59 2.09 -17.62 -0.54
N PRO A 60 2.98 -17.73 0.47
CA PRO A 60 3.76 -18.95 0.72
C PRO A 60 2.89 -20.20 0.85
N GLU A 61 1.78 -20.12 1.58
CA GLU A 61 0.86 -21.24 1.78
C GLU A 61 0.08 -21.61 0.50
N ALA A 62 -0.19 -20.63 -0.37
CA ALA A 62 -0.82 -20.87 -1.67
C ALA A 62 0.15 -21.56 -2.65
N ILE A 63 1.46 -21.33 -2.51
CA ILE A 63 2.51 -22.03 -3.26
C ILE A 63 2.69 -23.46 -2.73
N GLY A 64 2.67 -23.63 -1.41
CA GLY A 64 3.06 -24.88 -0.75
C GLY A 64 4.58 -24.99 -0.57
N ASN A 65 5.02 -26.06 0.08
CA ASN A 65 6.44 -26.33 0.30
C ASN A 65 6.76 -27.81 0.02
N PRO A 66 7.44 -28.12 -1.10
CA PRO A 66 7.85 -29.48 -1.44
C PRO A 66 8.81 -30.11 -0.41
N GLU A 67 9.69 -29.32 0.22
CA GLU A 67 10.67 -29.83 1.20
C GLU A 67 9.99 -30.38 2.46
N THR A 68 8.82 -29.83 2.82
CA THR A 68 8.02 -30.25 3.98
C THR A 68 6.77 -31.04 3.60
N ASN A 69 6.60 -31.37 2.30
CA ASN A 69 5.36 -31.94 1.74
C ASN A 69 4.08 -31.11 2.04
N ALA A 70 4.23 -29.81 2.34
CA ALA A 70 3.10 -28.94 2.57
C ALA A 70 2.40 -28.65 1.23
N LYS A 71 1.15 -29.10 1.12
CA LYS A 71 0.34 -28.88 -0.09
C LYS A 71 -0.11 -27.42 -0.21
N PRO A 72 -0.29 -26.91 -1.44
CA PRO A 72 -0.93 -25.63 -1.69
C PRO A 72 -2.27 -25.49 -0.96
N LYS A 73 -2.42 -24.42 -0.18
CA LYS A 73 -3.62 -24.05 0.56
C LYS A 73 -3.89 -22.57 0.41
N VAL A 74 -4.78 -22.21 -0.50
CA VAL A 74 -5.28 -20.84 -0.64
C VAL A 74 -6.31 -20.57 0.46
N THR A 75 -6.20 -19.42 1.11
CA THR A 75 -7.09 -18.91 2.15
C THR A 75 -7.49 -17.46 1.84
N PRO A 76 -8.48 -16.85 2.52
CA PRO A 76 -8.70 -15.41 2.40
C PRO A 76 -7.47 -14.58 2.78
N LYS A 77 -6.64 -15.08 3.71
CA LYS A 77 -5.37 -14.44 4.08
C LYS A 77 -4.32 -14.55 2.96
N SER A 78 -4.46 -15.49 2.03
CA SER A 78 -3.65 -15.54 0.81
C SER A 78 -4.00 -14.38 -0.12
N ASP A 79 -5.28 -14.00 -0.25
CA ASP A 79 -5.68 -12.81 -1.00
C ASP A 79 -5.09 -11.52 -0.39
N VAL A 80 -4.96 -11.45 0.95
CA VAL A 80 -4.34 -10.31 1.66
C VAL A 80 -2.86 -10.16 1.29
N PHE A 81 -2.13 -11.28 1.18
CA PHE A 81 -0.74 -11.26 0.73
C PHE A 81 -0.65 -10.73 -0.70
N SER A 82 -1.46 -11.28 -1.60
CA SER A 82 -1.48 -10.88 -3.00
C SER A 82 -1.91 -9.43 -3.18
N PHE A 83 -2.84 -8.93 -2.35
CA PHE A 83 -3.21 -7.52 -2.26
C PHE A 83 -1.99 -6.63 -2.00
N ALA A 84 -1.12 -7.01 -1.05
CA ALA A 84 0.10 -6.26 -0.75
C ALA A 84 1.05 -6.18 -1.95
N VAL A 85 1.20 -7.29 -2.69
CA VAL A 85 2.02 -7.32 -3.92
C VAL A 85 1.46 -6.36 -4.97
N VAL A 86 0.13 -6.34 -5.17
CA VAL A 86 -0.51 -5.39 -6.10
C VAL A 86 -0.35 -3.95 -5.65
N VAL A 87 -0.49 -3.64 -4.35
CA VAL A 87 -0.24 -2.28 -3.83
C VAL A 87 1.21 -1.87 -4.05
N TRP A 88 2.16 -2.78 -3.86
CA TRP A 88 3.57 -2.53 -4.15
C TRP A 88 3.83 -2.26 -5.64
N GLU A 89 3.17 -2.98 -6.55
CA GLU A 89 3.25 -2.70 -7.99
C GLU A 89 2.72 -1.31 -8.32
N LEU A 90 1.57 -0.92 -7.75
CA LEU A 90 0.99 0.41 -7.94
C LEU A 90 1.91 1.52 -7.41
N LEU A 91 2.59 1.27 -6.29
CA LEU A 91 3.53 2.21 -5.69
C LEU A 91 4.79 2.40 -6.53
N THR A 92 5.29 1.34 -7.15
CA THR A 92 6.63 1.31 -7.77
C THR A 92 6.61 1.34 -9.29
N GLY A 93 5.51 0.95 -9.92
CA GLY A 93 5.41 0.68 -11.35
C GLY A 93 6.27 -0.49 -11.83
N LYS A 94 6.79 -1.33 -10.91
CA LYS A 94 7.70 -2.44 -11.21
C LYS A 94 6.98 -3.78 -11.18
N GLU A 95 7.53 -4.74 -11.92
CA GLU A 95 7.10 -6.14 -11.85
C GLU A 95 7.62 -6.82 -10.58
N PRO A 96 6.81 -7.62 -9.86
CA PRO A 96 7.26 -8.38 -8.71
C PRO A 96 8.16 -9.53 -9.16
N PHE A 97 9.36 -9.64 -8.57
CA PHE A 97 10.35 -10.68 -8.88
C PHE A 97 10.70 -10.79 -10.39
N PRO A 98 11.20 -9.71 -11.01
CA PRO A 98 11.39 -9.66 -12.46
C PRO A 98 12.37 -10.74 -12.95
N GLY A 99 12.01 -11.41 -14.05
CA GLY A 99 12.84 -12.43 -14.69
C GLY A 99 13.06 -13.71 -13.88
N LYS A 100 12.26 -13.95 -12.82
CA LYS A 100 12.34 -15.18 -12.03
C LYS A 100 11.40 -16.26 -12.57
N TYR A 101 11.89 -17.50 -12.59
CA TYR A 101 11.07 -18.66 -12.93
C TYR A 101 10.31 -19.17 -11.70
N PRO A 102 9.25 -19.99 -11.87
CA PRO A 102 8.44 -20.52 -10.76
C PRO A 102 9.24 -21.11 -9.59
N LEU A 103 10.29 -21.89 -9.87
CA LEU A 103 11.13 -22.49 -8.81
C LEU A 103 11.94 -21.43 -8.05
N ASP A 104 12.43 -20.39 -8.74
CA ASP A 104 13.15 -19.29 -8.09
C ASP A 104 12.21 -18.48 -7.20
N MET A 105 10.96 -18.27 -7.63
CA MET A 105 9.95 -17.57 -6.84
C MET A 105 9.50 -18.39 -5.63
N LEU A 106 9.30 -19.70 -5.79
CA LEU A 106 9.05 -20.61 -4.67
C LEU A 106 10.17 -20.49 -3.64
N LYS A 107 11.43 -20.62 -4.08
CA LYS A 107 12.59 -20.50 -3.20
C LYS A 107 12.62 -19.13 -2.53
N ALA A 108 12.41 -18.05 -3.29
CA ALA A 108 12.38 -16.68 -2.79
C ALA A 108 11.35 -16.48 -1.67
N VAL A 109 10.09 -16.82 -1.96
CA VAL A 109 8.93 -16.44 -1.14
C VAL A 109 8.74 -17.40 0.03
N VAL A 110 8.90 -18.70 -0.23
CA VAL A 110 8.63 -19.79 0.73
C VAL A 110 9.85 -20.06 1.60
N ILE A 111 11.03 -20.20 1.01
CA ILE A 111 12.23 -20.66 1.73
C ILE A 111 13.02 -19.45 2.27
N GLU A 112 13.41 -18.53 1.39
CA GLU A 112 14.23 -17.36 1.71
C GLU A 112 13.42 -16.21 2.33
N ARG A 113 12.08 -16.33 2.34
CA ARG A 113 11.13 -15.34 2.87
C ARG A 113 11.31 -13.92 2.31
N ARG A 114 11.84 -13.80 1.09
CA ARG A 114 12.02 -12.53 0.40
C ARG A 114 10.68 -11.90 0.02
N ARG A 115 10.68 -10.58 -0.03
CA ARG A 115 9.58 -9.73 -0.51
C ARG A 115 10.14 -8.71 -1.51
N PRO A 116 9.30 -8.14 -2.39
CA PRO A 116 9.66 -6.95 -3.14
C PRO A 116 10.15 -5.82 -2.23
N GLU A 117 11.11 -5.03 -2.69
CA GLU A 117 11.71 -3.96 -1.89
C GLU A 117 10.80 -2.73 -1.85
N ILE A 118 10.36 -2.32 -0.65
CA ILE A 118 9.54 -1.11 -0.47
C ILE A 118 10.47 0.13 -0.55
N PRO A 119 10.23 1.08 -1.49
CA PRO A 119 11.04 2.29 -1.62
C PRO A 119 11.18 3.05 -0.31
N THR A 120 12.33 3.68 -0.07
CA THR A 120 12.62 4.47 1.14
C THR A 120 11.67 5.65 1.30
N GLU A 121 11.12 6.18 0.21
CA GLU A 121 10.21 7.31 0.18
C GLU A 121 8.76 6.93 0.54
N CYS A 122 8.47 5.63 0.64
CA CYS A 122 7.17 5.14 1.09
C CYS A 122 6.91 5.57 2.53
N SER A 123 5.71 6.11 2.79
CA SER A 123 5.31 6.51 4.14
C SER A 123 5.30 5.30 5.08
N GLU A 124 5.67 5.53 6.35
CA GLU A 124 5.69 4.48 7.38
C GLU A 124 4.33 3.76 7.50
N PRO A 125 3.16 4.43 7.51
CA PRO A 125 1.88 3.73 7.58
C PRO A 125 1.64 2.74 6.43
N LEU A 126 2.07 3.09 5.21
CA LEU A 126 1.93 2.22 4.05
C LEU A 126 2.97 1.09 4.08
N ARG A 127 4.20 1.38 4.53
CA ARG A 127 5.26 0.38 4.73
C ARG A 127 4.83 -0.68 5.74
N ASP A 128 4.30 -0.26 6.88
CA ASP A 128 3.78 -1.14 7.94
C ASP A 128 2.63 -1.98 7.41
N LEU A 129 1.66 -1.35 6.74
CA LEU A 129 0.53 -2.06 6.13
C LEU A 129 1.00 -3.15 5.14
N LEU A 130 1.91 -2.83 4.22
CA LEU A 130 2.46 -3.80 3.28
C LEU A 130 3.18 -4.93 4.04
N THR A 131 3.99 -4.57 5.04
CA THR A 131 4.77 -5.50 5.85
C THR A 131 3.90 -6.50 6.60
N GLU A 132 2.80 -6.05 7.18
CA GLU A 132 1.83 -6.90 7.86
C GLU A 132 1.03 -7.76 6.87
N CYS A 133 0.60 -7.20 5.73
CA CYS A 133 -0.23 -7.91 4.76
C CYS A 133 0.51 -9.08 4.09
N TRP A 134 1.83 -8.98 3.87
CA TRP A 134 2.62 -10.06 3.28
C TRP A 134 3.46 -10.85 4.29
N ASP A 135 3.08 -10.85 5.58
CA ASP A 135 3.74 -11.68 6.59
C ASP A 135 3.77 -13.16 6.13
N HIS A 136 4.87 -13.84 6.43
CA HIS A 136 5.03 -15.23 6.07
C HIS A 136 4.00 -16.13 6.78
N ASP A 137 3.67 -15.81 8.04
CA ASP A 137 2.59 -16.43 8.80
C ASP A 137 1.26 -15.78 8.45
N HIS A 138 0.40 -16.52 7.75
CA HIS A 138 -0.89 -16.03 7.29
C HIS A 138 -1.85 -15.64 8.43
N THR A 139 -1.62 -16.11 9.66
CA THR A 139 -2.45 -15.77 10.83
C THR A 139 -2.18 -14.38 11.37
N LYS A 140 -0.98 -13.82 11.09
CA LYS A 140 -0.58 -12.48 11.51
C LYS A 140 -1.04 -11.37 10.57
N ARG A 141 -1.41 -11.73 9.33
CA ARG A 141 -1.90 -10.77 8.34
C ARG A 141 -3.24 -10.21 8.81
N PRO A 142 -3.53 -8.91 8.63
CA PRO A 142 -4.83 -8.33 8.95
C PRO A 142 -5.94 -8.89 8.02
N SER A 143 -7.22 -8.74 8.39
CA SER A 143 -8.36 -8.96 7.51
C SER A 143 -8.57 -7.72 6.62
N MET A 144 -9.38 -7.84 5.56
CA MET A 144 -9.72 -6.67 4.75
C MET A 144 -10.50 -5.61 5.56
N ASP A 145 -11.29 -6.01 6.55
CA ASP A 145 -11.96 -5.09 7.49
C ASP A 145 -10.95 -4.33 8.36
N GLU A 146 -9.94 -5.03 8.88
CA GLU A 146 -8.87 -4.42 9.67
C GLU A 146 -8.03 -3.46 8.83
N ILE A 147 -7.82 -3.76 7.54
CA ILE A 147 -7.15 -2.85 6.60
C ILE A 147 -7.99 -1.60 6.36
N LEU A 148 -9.29 -1.76 6.11
CA LEU A 148 -10.21 -0.64 5.81
C LEU A 148 -10.57 0.21 7.02
N SER A 149 -10.39 -0.30 8.24
CA SER A 149 -10.57 0.46 9.47
C SER A 149 -9.33 1.26 9.89
N ARG A 150 -8.20 1.11 9.19
CA ARG A 150 -7.02 1.95 9.43
C ARG A 150 -7.33 3.41 9.08
N PRO A 151 -6.80 4.37 9.85
CA PRO A 151 -6.90 5.77 9.48
C PRO A 151 -6.24 5.97 8.11
N GLU A 152 -6.99 6.54 7.17
CA GLU A 152 -6.45 6.94 5.87
C GLU A 152 -5.22 7.84 6.10
N PRO A 153 -4.09 7.59 5.40
CA PRO A 153 -2.96 8.50 5.45
C PRO A 153 -3.47 9.89 5.07
N VAL A 154 -3.41 10.83 6.01
CA VAL A 154 -3.81 12.21 5.71
C VAL A 154 -2.92 12.68 4.56
N PRO A 155 -3.49 13.04 3.40
CA PRO A 155 -2.67 13.41 2.25
C PRO A 155 -1.82 14.61 2.64
N VAL A 156 -0.52 14.37 2.79
CA VAL A 156 0.43 15.40 3.14
C VAL A 156 0.59 16.29 1.92
N LEU A 157 -0.07 17.44 1.95
CA LEU A 157 0.00 18.39 0.85
C LEU A 157 1.33 19.12 0.93
N LYS A 158 2.19 18.92 -0.06
CA LYS A 158 3.45 19.66 -0.16
C LYS A 158 3.18 21.12 -0.51
N HIS A 159 3.69 22.01 0.33
CA HIS A 159 3.66 23.44 0.14
C HIS A 159 5.09 23.99 0.11
N ILE A 160 5.27 25.12 -0.55
CA ILE A 160 6.53 25.85 -0.58
C ILE A 160 6.32 27.17 0.17
N ALA A 161 7.24 27.51 1.06
CA ALA A 161 7.29 28.77 1.75
C ALA A 161 7.55 29.91 0.76
N LEU A 162 6.67 30.90 0.76
CA LEU A 162 6.76 32.11 -0.06
C LEU A 162 7.64 33.18 0.59
N TYR A 163 7.79 33.13 1.92
CA TYR A 163 8.56 34.09 2.70
C TYR A 163 9.22 33.39 3.88
N ASP A 164 10.27 33.99 4.42
CA ASP A 164 10.84 33.60 5.71
C ASP A 164 9.84 33.79 6.84
N TYR A 165 9.84 32.87 7.81
CA TYR A 165 9.02 32.96 9.00
C TYR A 165 9.77 32.47 10.23
N ALA A 166 9.75 33.28 11.29
CA ALA A 166 10.31 32.94 12.59
C ALA A 166 9.18 32.71 13.59
N ALA A 167 9.17 31.54 14.22
CA ALA A 167 8.23 31.17 15.27
C ALA A 167 8.21 32.21 16.40
N GLN A 168 7.02 32.69 16.73
CA GLN A 168 6.72 33.63 17.81
C GLN A 168 6.22 32.91 19.06
N ALA A 169 5.64 31.71 18.89
CA ALA A 169 5.22 30.83 19.96
C ALA A 169 5.94 29.47 19.92
N LYS A 170 5.89 28.74 21.04
CA LYS A 170 6.60 27.46 21.21
C LYS A 170 6.07 26.34 20.29
N ASP A 171 4.82 26.45 19.88
CA ASP A 171 4.12 25.50 19.02
C ASP A 171 4.14 25.89 17.54
N GLU A 172 4.81 26.99 17.18
CA GLU A 172 4.99 27.44 15.81
C GLU A 172 6.30 26.90 15.20
N LEU A 173 6.32 26.72 13.88
CA LEU A 173 7.46 26.22 13.14
C LEU A 173 8.14 27.36 12.37
N SER A 174 9.43 27.56 12.59
CA SER A 174 10.25 28.47 11.78
C SER A 174 10.66 27.81 10.46
N PHE A 175 10.67 28.58 9.37
CA PHE A 175 11.05 28.10 8.03
C PHE A 175 11.59 29.24 7.16
N GLN A 176 12.29 28.90 6.09
CA GLN A 176 12.87 29.85 5.14
C GLN A 176 12.10 29.90 3.81
N GLU A 177 12.15 31.02 3.09
CA GLU A 177 11.63 31.14 1.74
C GLU A 177 12.19 30.04 0.84
N GLY A 178 11.30 29.43 0.04
CA GLY A 178 11.63 28.31 -0.84
C GLY A 178 11.67 26.94 -0.14
N GLU A 179 11.56 26.88 1.19
CA GLU A 179 11.52 25.62 1.92
C GLU A 179 10.22 24.84 1.64
N THR A 180 10.34 23.52 1.48
CA THR A 180 9.17 22.65 1.34
C THR A 180 8.66 22.22 2.70
N LEU A 181 7.34 22.34 2.88
CA LEU A 181 6.62 21.96 4.08
C LEU A 181 5.54 20.93 3.74
N ASP A 182 5.45 19.93 4.59
CA ASP A 182 4.43 18.89 4.59
C ASP A 182 3.25 19.38 5.42
N VAL A 183 2.15 19.84 4.79
CA VAL A 183 0.95 20.29 5.53
C VAL A 183 0.15 19.06 5.97
N ILE A 184 0.07 18.86 7.29
CA ILE A 184 -0.60 17.72 7.94
C ILE A 184 -2.05 18.07 8.28
N ARG A 185 -2.33 19.29 8.75
CA ARG A 185 -3.70 19.75 9.08
C ARG A 185 -3.93 21.18 8.62
N ASN A 186 -5.00 21.42 7.86
CA ASN A 186 -5.39 22.74 7.37
C ASN A 186 -6.64 23.28 8.09
N ASN A 187 -6.45 24.00 9.19
CA ASN A 187 -7.57 24.65 9.86
C ASN A 187 -7.94 25.96 9.13
N THR A 188 -8.89 25.89 8.19
CA THR A 188 -9.28 27.03 7.35
C THR A 188 -9.89 28.20 8.12
N GLY A 189 -10.32 28.01 9.37
CA GLY A 189 -10.93 29.06 10.19
C GLY A 189 -9.94 29.96 10.93
N THR A 190 -8.69 29.55 11.12
CA THR A 190 -7.73 30.28 11.98
C THR A 190 -6.64 31.00 11.19
N GLY A 191 -6.40 30.63 9.92
CA GLY A 191 -5.25 31.09 9.15
C GLY A 191 -3.93 30.42 9.53
N TRP A 192 -3.97 29.41 10.42
CA TRP A 192 -2.81 28.66 10.90
C TRP A 192 -2.99 27.18 10.61
N TRP A 193 -2.02 26.61 9.92
CA TRP A 193 -2.01 25.19 9.55
C TRP A 193 -0.90 24.46 10.30
N PHE A 194 -1.09 23.18 10.57
CA PHE A 194 -0.06 22.35 11.18
C PHE A 194 0.77 21.67 10.09
N ALA A 195 2.07 21.90 10.11
CA ALA A 195 2.99 21.43 9.07
C ALA A 195 4.28 20.88 9.66
N ARG A 196 5.01 20.12 8.84
CA ARG A 196 6.34 19.60 9.12
C ARG A 196 7.35 20.12 8.11
N SER A 197 8.50 20.60 8.58
CA SER A 197 9.61 20.97 7.72
C SER A 197 10.23 19.72 7.10
N THR A 198 10.34 19.65 5.78
CA THR A 198 11.04 18.53 5.13
C THR A 198 12.56 18.61 5.31
N LYS A 199 13.08 19.77 5.69
CA LYS A 199 14.52 20.02 5.91
C LYS A 199 14.96 19.62 7.31
N THR A 200 14.18 19.97 8.32
CA THR A 200 14.54 19.79 9.73
C THR A 200 13.77 18.66 10.42
N GLY A 201 12.66 18.21 9.83
CA GLY A 201 11.75 17.22 10.43
C GLY A 201 10.91 17.76 11.58
N GLN A 202 11.07 19.04 11.95
CA GLN A 202 10.29 19.66 13.03
C GLN A 202 8.84 19.93 12.60
N GLU A 203 7.93 19.83 13.56
CA GLU A 203 6.50 20.05 13.37
C GLU A 203 6.03 21.26 14.17
N GLY A 204 5.07 22.01 13.63
CA GLY A 204 4.46 23.14 14.32
C GLY A 204 3.42 23.86 13.47
N TYR A 205 2.82 24.89 14.04
CA TYR A 205 1.89 25.76 13.34
C TYR A 205 2.65 26.74 12.43
N VAL A 206 2.10 26.93 11.23
CA VAL A 206 2.60 27.87 10.22
C VAL A 206 1.43 28.72 9.71
N PRO A 207 1.66 30.01 9.41
CA PRO A 207 0.64 30.86 8.82
C PRO A 207 0.36 30.42 7.38
N SER A 208 -0.91 30.15 7.06
CA SER A 208 -1.29 29.62 5.75
C SER A 208 -1.05 30.60 4.60
N SER A 209 -0.95 31.90 4.90
CA SER A 209 -0.63 32.95 3.92
C SER A 209 0.84 32.95 3.48
N TYR A 210 1.72 32.26 4.20
CA TYR A 210 3.16 32.20 3.90
C TYR A 210 3.53 31.02 3.02
N ILE A 211 2.59 30.17 2.65
CA ILE A 211 2.86 28.89 2.00
C ILE A 211 1.89 28.67 0.83
N ARG A 212 2.37 28.10 -0.28
CA ARG A 212 1.56 27.78 -1.47
C ARG A 212 1.74 26.32 -1.86
N ARG A 213 0.71 25.67 -2.44
CA ARG A 213 0.84 24.30 -2.95
C ARG A 213 1.92 24.23 -4.02
N ALA A 214 2.80 23.25 -3.92
CA ALA A 214 3.93 23.09 -4.83
C ALA A 214 3.52 22.86 -6.31
N ARG A 215 2.34 22.31 -6.55
CA ARG A 215 1.81 22.05 -7.90
C ARG A 215 1.40 23.31 -8.68
N ASP A 216 1.22 24.44 -8.00
CA ASP A 216 0.76 25.69 -8.63
C ASP A 216 1.94 26.53 -9.18
N ILE A 217 3.19 26.06 -9.02
CA ILE A 217 4.41 26.76 -9.49
C ILE A 217 4.70 26.49 -10.98
N ASP A 218 4.33 25.32 -11.50
CA ASP A 218 4.58 24.96 -12.92
C ASP A 218 3.64 25.66 -13.91
N THR A 219 2.57 26.30 -13.43
CA THR A 219 1.61 27.01 -14.29
C THR A 219 1.95 28.49 -14.55
N GLU A 220 3.06 29.00 -13.99
CA GLU A 220 3.46 30.42 -14.11
C GLU A 220 4.81 30.63 -14.84
N LYS A 221 5.30 29.66 -15.60
CA LYS A 221 6.44 29.82 -16.51
C LYS A 221 6.06 29.56 -17.96
#